data_AF-A0A8J2YJE4-F1
#
_entry.id   AF-A0A8J2YJE4-F1
#
_cell.length_a   1.000
_cell.length_b   1.000
_cell.length_c   1.000
_cell.angle_alpha   90.00
_cell.angle_beta   90.00
_cell.angle_gamma   90.00
#
_symmetry.space_group_name_H-M   'P 1'
#
loop_
_entity.id
_entity.type
_entity.pdbx_description
1 polymer ?
#
loop_
_entity_poly.entity_id
_entity_poly.type
_entity_poly.pdbx_seq_one_letter_code
_entity_poly.pdbx_strand_id
1 'polypeptide(L)'
;MLDTIIGVDKAAELLGLTPGTVKNYCSEGKLNATKVGNTWILDKSDLRINVKRKRELKGLNDLFFNGRRLKSMTSVSADVDNKNRYSAHFMDVNPSPRDNVNHYKVTWDLTYFLTAESQQDFEWGRPHFLSMDKDPETTISYFSKFTTYDKEISIGGQHLKIINRPVSLSSGVEYWAGAIDGEGNAYKLFWNVANMIDPYKIEMINDQKLYCHKCLKPWASHDTKCVDEDGHEYKLNK
;
A
#
# COMPACT_ATOMS: atom_id res chain seq x y z
N MET A 1 38.55 3.49 15.39
CA MET A 1 37.30 4.21 15.01
C MET A 1 36.90 3.92 13.55
N LEU A 2 37.17 2.71 13.05
CA LEU A 2 36.73 2.22 11.72
C LEU A 2 35.93 0.90 11.84
N ASP A 3 35.90 0.29 13.03
CA ASP A 3 35.34 -1.06 13.25
C ASP A 3 33.82 -1.12 13.18
N THR A 4 33.15 0.03 13.06
CA THR A 4 31.69 0.10 12.89
C THR A 4 31.28 0.19 11.43
N ILE A 5 32.19 0.44 10.49
CA ILE A 5 31.85 0.61 9.09
C ILE A 5 31.85 -0.76 8.38
N ILE A 6 30.74 -1.09 7.73
CA ILE A 6 30.56 -2.33 6.98
C ILE A 6 30.08 -2.07 5.55
N GLY A 7 30.37 -3.02 4.66
CA GLY A 7 29.87 -3.01 3.28
C GLY A 7 28.47 -3.63 3.14
N VAL A 8 27.91 -3.52 1.94
CA VAL A 8 26.57 -4.01 1.57
C VAL A 8 26.37 -5.49 1.88
N ASP A 9 27.33 -6.36 1.57
CA ASP A 9 27.19 -7.80 1.77
C ASP A 9 27.07 -8.16 3.26
N LYS A 10 27.90 -7.53 4.10
CA LYS A 10 27.84 -7.75 5.54
C LYS A 10 26.57 -7.16 6.16
N ALA A 11 26.12 -6.00 5.68
CA ALA A 11 24.85 -5.43 6.09
C ALA A 11 23.66 -6.32 5.68
N ALA A 12 23.75 -6.97 4.51
CA ALA A 12 22.73 -7.89 4.02
C ALA A 12 22.60 -9.14 4.91
N GLU A 13 23.72 -9.72 5.33
CA GLU A 13 23.73 -10.80 6.33
C GLU A 13 23.08 -10.36 7.65
N LEU A 14 23.46 -9.19 8.18
CA LEU A 14 22.95 -8.68 9.46
C LEU A 14 21.46 -8.33 9.40
N LEU A 15 20.97 -7.89 8.24
CA LEU A 15 19.57 -7.52 8.02
C LEU A 15 18.69 -8.69 7.54
N GLY A 16 19.27 -9.84 7.21
CA GLY A 16 18.55 -10.95 6.60
C GLY A 16 17.98 -10.62 5.21
N LEU A 17 18.65 -9.75 4.45
CA LEU A 17 18.23 -9.27 3.13
C LEU A 17 19.20 -9.73 2.04
N THR A 18 18.81 -9.58 0.77
CA THR A 18 19.77 -9.74 -0.33
C THR A 18 20.66 -8.49 -0.45
N PRO A 19 21.93 -8.62 -0.88
CA PRO A 19 22.80 -7.47 -1.14
C PRO A 19 22.20 -6.47 -2.13
N GLY A 20 21.45 -6.95 -3.13
CA GLY A 20 20.72 -6.11 -4.07
C GLY A 20 19.66 -5.25 -3.37
N THR A 21 18.90 -5.83 -2.43
CA THR A 21 17.91 -5.11 -1.63
C THR A 21 18.57 -4.04 -0.77
N VAL A 22 19.68 -4.36 -0.10
CA VAL A 22 20.43 -3.39 0.73
C VAL A 22 20.97 -2.25 -0.13
N LYS A 23 21.54 -2.54 -1.30
CA LYS A 23 22.02 -1.52 -2.25
C LYS A 23 20.91 -0.57 -2.69
N ASN A 24 19.72 -1.10 -2.96
CA ASN A 24 18.54 -0.30 -3.27
C ASN A 24 18.15 0.58 -2.08
N TYR A 25 18.18 0.07 -0.85
CA TYR A 25 17.87 0.83 0.35
C TYR A 25 18.88 1.95 0.62
N CYS A 26 20.17 1.73 0.36
CA CYS A 26 21.17 2.80 0.40
C CYS A 26 20.88 3.88 -0.66
N SER A 27 20.60 3.47 -1.90
CA SER A 27 20.30 4.40 -3.01
C SER A 27 19.01 5.20 -2.79
N GLU A 28 18.02 4.60 -2.12
CA GLU A 28 16.73 5.23 -1.79
C GLU A 28 16.79 6.08 -0.50
N GLY A 29 17.94 6.14 0.19
CA GLY A 29 18.09 6.86 1.46
C GLY A 29 17.33 6.23 2.63
N LYS A 30 16.98 4.94 2.52
CA LYS A 30 16.35 4.15 3.57
C LYS A 30 17.35 3.59 4.57
N LEU A 31 18.61 3.41 4.17
CA LEU A 31 19.70 3.10 5.10
C LEU A 31 20.63 4.29 5.16
N ASN A 32 21.12 4.60 6.35
CA ASN A 32 22.12 5.65 6.53
C ASN A 32 23.45 5.13 5.98
N ALA A 33 23.76 5.51 4.74
CA ALA A 33 24.90 4.99 4.00
C ALA A 33 25.59 6.11 3.22
N THR A 34 26.92 6.05 3.14
CA THR A 34 27.73 6.95 2.31
C THR A 34 28.26 6.20 1.11
N LYS A 35 28.24 6.81 -0.07
CA LYS A 35 28.85 6.22 -1.27
C LYS A 35 30.29 6.71 -1.41
N VAL A 36 31.24 5.78 -1.43
CA VAL A 36 32.67 6.05 -1.64
C VAL A 36 33.11 5.29 -2.89
N GLY A 37 33.37 6.03 -3.97
CA GLY A 37 33.57 5.44 -5.29
C GLY A 37 32.34 4.65 -5.76
N ASN A 38 32.52 3.34 -5.99
CA ASN A 38 31.46 2.42 -6.43
C ASN A 38 30.83 1.59 -5.30
N THR A 39 31.25 1.82 -4.05
CA THR A 39 30.83 1.01 -2.90
C THR A 39 30.02 1.86 -1.93
N TRP A 40 29.00 1.23 -1.33
CA TRP A 40 28.25 1.81 -0.21
C TRP A 40 28.85 1.34 1.11
N ILE A 41 29.07 2.28 2.02
CA ILE A 41 29.51 2.02 3.40
C ILE A 41 28.40 2.39 4.37
N LEU A 42 28.16 1.52 5.36
CA LEU A 42 27.11 1.64 6.36
C LEU A 42 27.71 1.53 7.77
N ASP A 43 27.07 2.16 8.76
CA ASP A 43 27.41 1.93 10.16
C ASP A 43 26.63 0.71 10.70
N LYS A 44 27.36 -0.31 11.13
CA LYS A 44 26.79 -1.55 11.69
C LYS A 44 25.97 -1.31 12.97
N SER A 45 26.23 -0.21 13.69
CA SER A 45 25.47 0.18 14.88
C SER A 45 24.16 0.89 14.55
N ASP A 46 23.98 1.34 13.30
CA ASP A 46 22.77 2.01 12.80
C ASP A 46 22.32 1.42 11.46
N LEU A 47 21.91 0.16 11.49
CA LEU A 47 21.27 -0.52 10.35
C LEU A 47 19.74 -0.35 10.35
N ARG A 48 19.24 0.71 10.97
CA ARG A 48 17.79 0.98 10.98
C ARG A 48 17.38 1.37 9.58
N ILE A 49 16.52 0.55 8.99
CA ILE A 49 15.85 0.89 7.74
C ILE A 49 14.88 2.01 8.06
N ASN A 50 15.24 3.23 7.71
CA ASN A 50 14.35 4.37 7.64
C ASN A 50 13.29 4.07 6.60
N VAL A 51 12.21 3.44 7.05
CA VAL A 51 10.97 3.30 6.30
C VAL A 51 10.32 4.67 6.23
N LYS A 52 10.92 5.61 5.49
CA LYS A 52 10.21 6.81 5.04
C LYS A 52 9.15 6.35 4.04
N ARG A 53 8.03 5.81 4.51
CA ARG A 53 6.87 5.56 3.64
C ARG A 53 5.57 5.96 4.31
N LYS A 54 5.33 7.26 4.23
CA LYS A 54 4.00 7.81 3.89
C LYS A 54 3.31 7.07 2.72
N ARG A 55 4.09 6.35 1.88
CA ARG A 55 3.63 5.46 0.79
C ARG A 55 2.96 4.17 1.25
N GLU A 56 3.21 3.66 2.47
CA GLU A 56 2.59 2.40 2.94
C GLU A 56 1.15 2.61 3.44
N LEU A 57 0.83 3.83 3.90
CA LEU A 57 -0.55 4.25 4.12
C LEU A 57 -1.39 4.26 2.84
N LYS A 58 -0.80 4.84 1.79
CA LYS A 58 -1.46 5.08 0.50
C LYS A 58 -1.42 3.87 -0.43
N GLY A 59 -0.52 2.92 -0.15
CA GLY A 59 -0.30 1.74 -0.98
C GLY A 59 -1.35 0.68 -0.68
N LEU A 60 -1.97 0.18 -1.74
CA LEU A 60 -2.77 -1.03 -1.63
C LEU A 60 -1.85 -2.25 -1.55
N ASN A 61 -2.29 -3.27 -0.82
CA ASN A 61 -1.62 -4.56 -0.77
C ASN A 61 -1.54 -5.16 -2.18
N ASP A 62 -0.48 -5.95 -2.42
CA ASP A 62 -0.45 -6.82 -3.60
C ASP A 62 -1.61 -7.83 -3.49
N LEU A 63 -2.29 -8.08 -4.60
CA LEU A 63 -3.42 -9.02 -4.67
C LEU A 63 -3.03 -10.27 -5.44
N PHE A 64 -3.59 -11.41 -5.07
CA PHE A 64 -3.41 -12.66 -5.81
C PHE A 64 -4.71 -13.01 -6.53
N PHE A 65 -4.67 -13.08 -7.86
CA PHE A 65 -5.84 -13.35 -8.68
C PHE A 65 -5.48 -14.29 -9.82
N ASN A 66 -6.15 -15.45 -9.91
CA ASN A 66 -5.92 -16.47 -10.94
C ASN A 66 -4.43 -16.86 -11.09
N GLY A 67 -3.74 -17.06 -9.96
CA GLY A 67 -2.32 -17.43 -9.93
C GLY A 67 -1.35 -16.29 -10.25
N ARG A 68 -1.84 -15.06 -10.46
CA ARG A 68 -1.03 -13.87 -10.73
C ARG A 68 -0.94 -13.00 -9.48
N ARG A 69 0.21 -12.36 -9.30
CA ARG A 69 0.37 -11.29 -8.32
C ARG A 69 0.12 -9.96 -9.01
N LEU A 70 -0.80 -9.18 -8.47
CA LEU A 70 -1.20 -7.88 -8.96
C LEU A 70 -0.65 -6.79 -8.03
N LYS A 71 -0.07 -5.76 -8.60
CA LYS A 71 0.46 -4.60 -7.87
C LYS A 71 -0.28 -3.33 -8.25
N SER A 72 -0.68 -2.56 -7.25
CA SER A 72 -1.38 -1.30 -7.48
C SER A 72 -0.52 -0.29 -8.25
N MET A 73 -1.15 0.34 -9.24
CA MET A 73 -0.61 1.38 -10.10
C MET A 73 -1.15 2.77 -9.73
N THR A 74 -2.36 2.82 -9.20
CA THR A 74 -3.03 4.06 -8.81
C THR A 74 -3.49 3.99 -7.36
N SER A 75 -3.67 5.17 -6.76
CA SER A 75 -4.44 5.28 -5.51
C SER A 75 -5.88 4.82 -5.71
N VAL A 76 -6.54 4.55 -4.59
CA VAL A 76 -7.99 4.31 -4.56
C VAL A 76 -8.75 5.60 -4.86
N SER A 77 -9.79 5.49 -5.67
CA SER A 77 -10.76 6.57 -5.94
C SER A 77 -12.18 6.05 -5.81
N ALA A 78 -13.08 6.89 -5.30
CA ALA A 78 -14.52 6.60 -5.29
C ALA A 78 -15.05 6.46 -6.73
N ASP A 79 -16.01 5.58 -6.93
CA ASP A 79 -16.75 5.45 -8.17
C ASP A 79 -17.67 6.66 -8.35
N VAL A 80 -17.85 7.11 -9.60
CA VAL A 80 -18.68 8.28 -9.92
C VAL A 80 -20.15 7.97 -9.68
N ASP A 81 -20.55 6.73 -9.97
CA ASP A 81 -21.95 6.30 -9.92
C ASP A 81 -22.36 5.78 -8.54
N ASN A 82 -21.39 5.42 -7.68
CA ASN A 82 -21.65 4.88 -6.35
C ASN A 82 -20.57 5.29 -5.34
N LYS A 83 -20.94 6.18 -4.42
CA LYS A 83 -20.04 6.73 -3.38
C LYS A 83 -19.49 5.69 -2.40
N ASN A 84 -20.11 4.51 -2.30
CA ASN A 84 -19.63 3.41 -1.45
C ASN A 84 -18.70 2.45 -2.20
N ARG A 85 -18.57 2.61 -3.52
CA ARG A 85 -17.66 1.80 -4.32
C ARG A 85 -16.38 2.57 -4.58
N TYR A 86 -15.29 1.84 -4.51
CA TYR A 86 -13.97 2.39 -4.66
C TYR A 86 -13.18 1.50 -5.59
N SER A 87 -12.32 2.08 -6.42
CA SER A 87 -11.50 1.30 -7.34
C SER A 87 -10.09 1.83 -7.46
N ALA A 88 -9.19 0.96 -7.90
CA ALA A 88 -7.82 1.29 -8.26
C ALA A 88 -7.35 0.38 -9.40
N HIS A 89 -6.36 0.85 -10.15
CA HIS A 89 -5.75 0.08 -11.23
C HIS A 89 -4.56 -0.70 -10.71
N PHE A 90 -4.40 -1.92 -11.21
CA PHE A 90 -3.33 -2.85 -10.88
C PHE A 90 -2.66 -3.37 -12.15
N MET A 91 -1.41 -3.80 -12.01
CA MET A 91 -0.65 -4.48 -13.06
C MET A 91 -0.17 -5.85 -12.58
N ASP A 92 -0.01 -6.80 -13.49
CA ASP A 92 0.71 -8.05 -13.20
C ASP A 92 2.21 -7.75 -12.98
N VAL A 93 2.76 -8.21 -11.85
CA VAL A 93 4.17 -7.94 -11.48
C VAL A 93 5.16 -8.98 -12.01
N ASN A 94 4.69 -10.13 -12.51
CA ASN A 94 5.57 -11.21 -13.00
C ASN A 94 5.15 -11.71 -14.39
N PRO A 95 5.00 -10.86 -15.41
CA PRO A 95 4.86 -11.36 -16.77
C PRO A 95 6.15 -12.09 -17.16
N SER A 96 6.03 -13.19 -17.91
CA SER A 96 7.17 -13.74 -18.65
C SER A 96 7.81 -12.61 -19.48
N PRO A 97 9.13 -12.62 -19.77
CA PRO A 97 9.75 -11.60 -20.63
C PRO A 97 9.09 -11.47 -22.03
N ARG A 98 8.30 -12.47 -22.43
CA ARG A 98 7.52 -12.48 -23.68
C ARG A 98 6.05 -12.09 -23.51
N ASP A 99 5.56 -12.05 -22.27
CA ASP A 99 4.18 -11.66 -21.98
C ASP A 99 4.11 -10.13 -21.82
N ASN A 100 3.13 -9.54 -22.48
CA ASN A 100 2.76 -8.16 -22.21
C ASN A 100 2.12 -8.05 -20.81
N VAL A 101 2.24 -6.87 -20.20
CA VAL A 101 1.67 -6.59 -18.87
C VAL A 101 0.16 -6.44 -18.97
N ASN A 102 -0.59 -7.34 -18.34
CA ASN A 102 -2.05 -7.19 -18.21
C ASN A 102 -2.38 -6.17 -17.11
N HIS A 103 -3.39 -5.34 -17.36
CA HIS A 103 -3.88 -4.37 -16.39
C HIS A 103 -5.25 -4.78 -15.88
N TYR A 104 -5.47 -4.51 -14.60
CA TYR A 104 -6.69 -4.88 -13.89
C TYR A 104 -7.30 -3.66 -13.22
N LYS A 105 -8.62 -3.59 -13.20
CA LYS A 105 -9.38 -2.71 -12.29
C LYS A 105 -9.86 -3.56 -11.13
N VAL A 106 -9.49 -3.15 -9.92
CA VAL A 106 -9.94 -3.78 -8.69
C VAL A 106 -10.93 -2.84 -8.02
N THR A 107 -12.08 -3.37 -7.62
CA THR A 107 -13.19 -2.62 -7.04
C THR A 107 -13.57 -3.21 -5.69
N TRP A 108 -13.75 -2.35 -4.70
CA TRP A 108 -14.27 -2.64 -3.37
C TRP A 108 -15.66 -2.04 -3.21
N ASP A 109 -16.57 -2.77 -2.58
CA ASP A 109 -17.86 -2.25 -2.12
C ASP A 109 -17.79 -2.11 -0.59
N LEU A 110 -17.72 -0.87 -0.12
CA LEU A 110 -17.55 -0.56 1.30
C LEU A 110 -18.88 -0.37 2.03
N THR A 111 -20.02 -0.72 1.42
CA THR A 111 -21.36 -0.49 2.02
C THR A 111 -21.50 -1.15 3.39
N TYR A 112 -21.04 -2.40 3.54
CA TYR A 112 -21.05 -3.11 4.83
C TYR A 112 -20.20 -2.36 5.87
N PHE A 113 -18.97 -2.03 5.52
CA PHE A 113 -18.05 -1.33 6.42
C PHE A 113 -18.60 0.02 6.86
N LEU A 114 -19.07 0.85 5.91
CA LEU A 114 -19.59 2.18 6.21
C LEU A 114 -20.83 2.10 7.12
N THR A 115 -21.69 1.11 6.90
CA THR A 115 -22.86 0.85 7.74
C THR A 115 -22.46 0.44 9.15
N ALA A 116 -21.63 -0.59 9.28
CA ALA A 116 -21.14 -1.08 10.57
C ALA A 116 -20.35 0.01 11.33
N GLU A 117 -19.54 0.80 10.64
CA GLU A 117 -18.77 1.89 11.26
C GLU A 117 -19.68 3.02 11.75
N SER A 118 -20.73 3.38 10.98
CA SER A 118 -21.72 4.37 11.43
C SER A 118 -22.48 3.96 12.69
N GLN A 119 -22.63 2.65 12.90
CA GLN A 119 -23.24 2.05 14.11
C GLN A 119 -22.20 1.82 15.21
N GLN A 120 -20.91 2.06 14.92
CA GLN A 120 -19.76 1.75 15.78
C GLN A 120 -19.55 0.26 16.07
N ASP A 121 -20.20 -0.61 15.29
CA ASP A 121 -20.14 -2.07 15.42
C ASP A 121 -18.96 -2.68 14.64
N PHE A 122 -18.31 -1.91 13.76
CA PHE A 122 -17.15 -2.41 13.03
C PHE A 122 -15.95 -2.61 13.96
N GLU A 123 -15.36 -3.80 13.93
CA GLU A 123 -14.20 -4.13 14.73
C GLU A 123 -12.90 -3.82 13.98
N TRP A 124 -12.24 -2.73 14.37
CA TRP A 124 -10.97 -2.35 13.75
C TRP A 124 -9.87 -3.37 14.08
N GLY A 125 -9.29 -3.93 13.02
CA GLY A 125 -8.13 -4.81 13.09
C GLY A 125 -6.81 -4.05 13.31
N ARG A 126 -5.69 -4.73 13.08
CA ARG A 126 -4.34 -4.15 13.23
C ARG A 126 -4.12 -3.00 12.22
N PRO A 127 -3.58 -1.83 12.64
CA PRO A 127 -3.24 -0.75 11.70
C PRO A 127 -2.12 -1.18 10.75
N HIS A 128 -2.14 -0.61 9.56
CA HIS A 128 -1.14 -0.87 8.51
C HIS A 128 0.15 -0.09 8.76
N PHE A 129 0.05 1.06 9.43
CA PHE A 129 1.19 1.92 9.70
C PHE A 129 1.03 2.57 11.07
N LEU A 130 2.16 2.76 11.74
CA LEU A 130 2.27 3.51 12.98
C LEU A 130 3.41 4.51 12.85
N SER A 131 3.23 5.71 13.40
CA SER A 131 4.29 6.70 13.52
C SER A 131 4.24 7.32 14.90
N MET A 132 5.36 7.27 15.62
CA MET A 132 5.53 8.04 16.83
C MET A 132 5.48 9.54 16.48
N ASP A 133 4.77 10.32 17.28
CA ASP A 133 4.74 11.77 17.15
C ASP A 133 5.86 12.41 17.98
N LYS A 134 6.38 13.53 17.50
CA LYS A 134 7.41 14.31 18.21
C LYS A 134 6.79 15.23 19.26
N ASP A 135 5.50 15.51 19.14
CA ASP A 135 4.73 16.32 20.07
C ASP A 135 3.53 15.50 20.58
N PRO A 136 3.73 14.74 21.67
CA PRO A 136 2.68 13.93 22.27
C PRO A 136 1.48 14.74 22.73
N GLU A 137 1.69 15.91 23.35
CA GLU A 137 0.63 16.75 23.90
C GLU A 137 -0.31 17.25 22.81
N THR A 138 0.23 17.75 21.70
CA THR A 138 -0.58 18.19 20.55
C THR A 138 -1.36 17.03 19.94
N THR A 139 -0.75 15.85 19.84
CA THR A 139 -1.41 14.66 19.28
C THR A 139 -2.56 14.19 20.16
N ILE A 140 -2.33 14.07 21.47
CA ILE A 140 -3.36 13.68 22.45
C ILE A 140 -4.49 14.69 22.45
N SER A 141 -4.18 15.99 22.49
CA SER A 141 -5.16 17.08 22.46
C SER A 141 -6.01 17.07 21.19
N TYR A 142 -5.39 16.79 20.03
CA TYR A 142 -6.11 16.65 18.76
C TYR A 142 -7.10 15.48 18.79
N PHE A 143 -6.65 14.29 19.18
CA PHE A 143 -7.45 13.07 19.09
C PHE A 143 -8.48 12.91 20.21
N SER A 144 -8.28 13.54 21.36
CA SER A 144 -9.23 13.52 22.48
C SER A 144 -10.58 14.19 22.16
N LYS A 145 -10.68 14.88 21.02
CA LYS A 145 -11.92 15.52 20.54
C LYS A 145 -12.86 14.56 19.83
N PHE A 146 -12.39 13.36 19.47
CA PHE A 146 -13.19 12.35 18.78
C PHE A 146 -13.75 11.32 19.77
N THR A 147 -14.68 10.49 19.30
CA THR A 147 -15.25 9.38 20.07
C THR A 147 -14.16 8.48 20.62
N THR A 148 -14.22 8.14 21.91
CA THR A 148 -13.26 7.26 22.56
C THR A 148 -13.35 5.84 22.00
N TYR A 149 -12.23 5.11 22.02
CA TYR A 149 -12.21 3.69 21.60
C TYR A 149 -11.65 2.77 22.67
N ASP A 150 -10.67 3.23 23.45
CA ASP A 150 -10.09 2.53 24.60
C ASP A 150 -9.62 1.09 24.29
N LYS A 151 -9.28 0.79 23.04
CA LYS A 151 -8.77 -0.52 22.62
C LYS A 151 -7.27 -0.59 22.84
N GLU A 152 -6.80 -1.70 23.42
CA GLU A 152 -5.38 -1.98 23.55
C GLU A 152 -4.90 -2.89 22.42
N ILE A 153 -3.71 -2.59 21.89
CA ILE A 153 -3.08 -3.37 20.81
C ILE A 153 -1.59 -3.54 21.08
N SER A 154 -1.01 -4.61 20.53
CA SER A 154 0.43 -4.86 20.58
C SER A 154 1.01 -4.88 19.17
N ILE A 155 1.96 -3.99 18.87
CA ILE A 155 2.60 -3.88 17.55
C ILE A 155 4.11 -3.74 17.72
N GLY A 156 4.87 -4.69 17.17
CA GLY A 156 6.34 -4.62 17.21
C GLY A 156 6.91 -4.61 18.64
N GLY A 157 6.22 -5.26 19.59
CA GLY A 157 6.61 -5.26 21.01
C GLY A 157 6.15 -4.03 21.80
N GLN A 158 5.53 -3.04 21.16
CA GLN A 158 4.94 -1.89 21.84
C GLN A 158 3.49 -2.20 22.23
N HIS A 159 3.16 -1.94 23.48
CA HIS A 159 1.79 -1.99 24.00
C HIS A 159 1.18 -0.59 23.91
N LEU A 160 0.15 -0.44 23.09
CA LEU A 160 -0.48 0.84 22.79
C LEU A 160 -1.95 0.83 23.19
N LYS A 161 -2.40 1.90 23.84
CA LYS A 161 -3.82 2.20 24.07
C LYS A 161 -4.30 3.20 23.02
N ILE A 162 -5.27 2.80 22.20
CA ILE A 162 -5.90 3.67 21.20
C ILE A 162 -6.85 4.64 21.91
N ILE A 163 -6.64 5.93 21.70
CA ILE A 163 -7.37 7.00 22.40
C ILE A 163 -8.75 7.21 21.78
N ASN A 164 -8.83 7.22 20.45
CA ASN A 164 -10.06 7.52 19.72
C ASN A 164 -10.40 6.47 18.68
N ARG A 165 -11.68 6.38 18.33
CA ARG A 165 -12.16 5.54 17.24
C ARG A 165 -11.58 6.08 15.92
N PRO A 166 -11.09 5.22 15.01
CA PRO A 166 -10.47 5.69 13.78
C PRO A 166 -11.38 6.64 13.00
N VAL A 167 -10.83 7.77 12.58
CA VAL A 167 -11.56 8.79 11.83
C VAL A 167 -11.10 8.82 10.38
N SER A 168 -12.02 9.09 9.46
CA SER A 168 -11.72 9.08 8.02
C SER A 168 -10.82 10.25 7.64
N LEU A 169 -9.85 9.98 6.77
CA LEU A 169 -9.08 10.96 6.01
C LEU A 169 -9.83 11.23 4.69
N SER A 170 -9.56 12.38 4.07
CA SER A 170 -10.33 12.99 2.95
C SER A 170 -10.78 12.08 1.78
N SER A 171 -10.18 10.89 1.62
CA SER A 171 -10.47 9.92 0.55
C SER A 171 -11.59 8.92 0.88
N GLY A 172 -12.03 8.80 2.13
CA GLY A 172 -13.07 7.86 2.56
C GLY A 172 -12.60 6.41 2.78
N VAL A 173 -11.35 6.08 2.40
CA VAL A 173 -10.78 4.72 2.60
C VAL A 173 -9.59 4.72 3.55
N GLU A 174 -8.95 5.87 3.75
CA GLU A 174 -7.86 6.03 4.70
C GLU A 174 -8.44 6.50 6.04
N TYR A 175 -7.99 5.89 7.14
CA TYR A 175 -8.44 6.21 8.49
C TYR A 175 -7.24 6.33 9.43
N TRP A 176 -7.41 7.09 10.50
CA TRP A 176 -6.37 7.27 11.50
C TRP A 176 -6.89 7.46 12.91
N ALA A 177 -6.06 7.12 13.89
CA ALA A 177 -6.33 7.31 15.31
C ALA A 177 -5.06 7.71 16.05
N GLY A 178 -5.22 8.35 17.20
CA GLY A 178 -4.17 8.54 18.19
C GLY A 178 -4.07 7.33 19.11
N ALA A 179 -2.86 7.02 19.54
CA ALA A 179 -2.59 6.04 20.58
C ALA A 179 -1.46 6.52 21.50
N ILE A 180 -1.39 5.96 22.70
CA ILE A 180 -0.33 6.20 23.69
C ILE A 180 0.24 4.89 24.20
N ASP A 181 1.52 4.87 24.55
CA ASP A 181 2.14 3.75 25.27
C ASP A 181 2.15 4.00 26.79
N GLY A 182 2.69 3.03 27.55
CA GLY A 182 2.81 3.13 29.01
C GLY A 182 3.82 4.18 29.51
N GLU A 183 4.65 4.73 28.62
CA GLU A 183 5.62 5.79 28.93
C GLU A 183 5.06 7.18 28.60
N GLY A 184 3.86 7.26 28.01
CA GLY A 184 3.23 8.51 27.61
C GLY A 184 3.66 9.02 26.22
N ASN A 185 4.41 8.24 25.44
CA ASN A 185 4.68 8.59 24.05
C ASN A 185 3.39 8.47 23.23
N ALA A 186 3.17 9.41 22.31
CA ALA A 186 2.02 9.38 21.42
C ALA A 186 2.36 8.84 20.04
N TYR A 187 1.38 8.18 19.43
CA TYR A 187 1.47 7.55 18.12
C TYR A 187 0.26 7.91 17.27
N LYS A 188 0.50 8.04 15.97
CA LYS A 188 -0.53 8.08 14.94
C LYS A 188 -0.62 6.70 14.29
N LEU A 189 -1.77 6.07 14.41
CA LEU A 189 -2.12 4.79 13.82
C LEU A 189 -2.93 5.02 12.55
N PHE A 190 -2.72 4.19 11.54
CA PHE A 190 -3.37 4.38 10.26
C PHE A 190 -3.86 3.08 9.63
N TRP A 191 -5.02 3.17 9.01
CA TRP A 191 -5.67 2.09 8.27
C TRP A 191 -5.99 2.53 6.85
N ASN A 192 -5.95 1.58 5.94
CA ASN A 192 -6.55 1.69 4.62
C ASN A 192 -7.57 0.57 4.50
N VAL A 193 -8.86 0.91 4.48
CA VAL A 193 -9.96 -0.06 4.57
C VAL A 193 -9.99 -0.96 3.33
N ALA A 194 -9.53 -0.49 2.18
CA ALA A 194 -9.38 -1.31 0.98
C ALA A 194 -8.36 -2.45 1.15
N ASN A 195 -7.45 -2.35 2.13
CA ASN A 195 -6.53 -3.43 2.50
C ASN A 195 -7.10 -4.38 3.57
N MET A 196 -8.23 -4.03 4.18
CA MET A 196 -8.89 -4.83 5.23
C MET A 196 -10.05 -5.68 4.70
N ILE A 197 -10.55 -5.34 3.52
CA ILE A 197 -11.75 -5.91 2.93
C ILE A 197 -11.39 -6.51 1.59
N ASP A 198 -11.86 -7.73 1.35
CA ASP A 198 -11.65 -8.40 0.07
C ASP A 198 -12.29 -7.60 -1.07
N PRO A 199 -11.64 -7.53 -2.24
CA PRO A 199 -12.23 -6.88 -3.40
C PRO A 199 -13.59 -7.49 -3.76
N TYR A 200 -14.57 -6.65 -4.01
CA TYR A 200 -15.87 -7.03 -4.56
C TYR A 200 -15.73 -7.57 -5.99
N LYS A 201 -14.82 -6.97 -6.78
CA LYS A 201 -14.65 -7.31 -8.19
C LYS A 201 -13.23 -7.06 -8.67
N ILE A 202 -12.68 -7.99 -9.44
CA ILE A 202 -11.39 -7.85 -10.13
C ILE A 202 -11.62 -8.10 -11.62
N GLU A 203 -11.30 -7.12 -12.45
CA GLU A 203 -11.57 -7.15 -13.89
C GLU A 203 -10.29 -6.90 -14.66
N MET A 204 -10.01 -7.71 -15.67
CA MET A 204 -8.95 -7.38 -16.62
C MET A 204 -9.47 -6.28 -17.55
N ILE A 205 -8.87 -5.10 -17.47
CA ILE A 205 -9.25 -3.97 -18.32
C ILE A 205 -8.44 -3.97 -19.61
N ASN A 206 -7.16 -4.36 -19.55
CA ASN A 206 -6.31 -4.42 -20.73
C ASN A 206 -5.73 -5.84 -20.86
N ASP A 207 -6.18 -6.55 -21.89
CA ASP A 207 -5.59 -7.81 -22.33
C ASP A 207 -4.71 -7.54 -23.55
N GLN A 208 -3.41 -7.50 -23.32
CA GLN A 208 -2.43 -7.22 -24.36
C GLN A 208 -2.23 -8.39 -25.34
N LYS A 209 -2.87 -9.54 -25.11
CA LYS A 209 -2.93 -10.64 -26.08
C LYS A 209 -4.04 -10.45 -27.11
N LEU A 210 -5.01 -9.59 -26.80
CA LEU A 210 -6.09 -9.23 -27.69
C LEU A 210 -5.75 -7.92 -28.41
N TYR A 211 -5.79 -7.97 -29.74
CA TYR A 211 -5.65 -6.80 -30.58
C TYR A 211 -6.81 -6.76 -31.58
N CYS A 212 -7.20 -5.56 -31.99
CA CYS A 212 -8.18 -5.43 -33.06
C CYS A 212 -7.57 -5.90 -34.38
N HIS A 213 -8.26 -6.80 -35.09
CA HIS A 213 -7.76 -7.37 -36.35
C HIS A 213 -7.50 -6.30 -37.42
N LYS A 214 -8.30 -5.23 -37.47
CA LYS A 214 -8.17 -4.17 -38.49
C LYS A 214 -7.15 -3.11 -38.12
N CYS A 215 -7.19 -2.56 -36.90
CA CYS A 215 -6.33 -1.44 -36.51
C CYS A 215 -5.04 -1.84 -35.80
N LEU A 216 -4.87 -3.13 -35.46
CA LEU A 216 -3.70 -3.72 -34.79
C LEU A 216 -3.35 -3.09 -33.44
N LYS A 217 -4.25 -2.30 -32.85
CA LYS A 217 -4.05 -1.72 -31.51
C LYS A 217 -4.44 -2.73 -30.42
N PRO A 218 -3.74 -2.74 -29.26
CA PRO A 218 -4.11 -3.53 -28.10
C PRO A 218 -5.52 -3.19 -27.62
N TRP A 219 -6.23 -4.21 -27.12
CA TRP A 219 -7.60 -4.06 -26.67
C TRP A 219 -7.66 -3.44 -25.26
N ALA A 220 -8.14 -2.20 -25.18
CA ALA A 220 -8.09 -1.40 -23.95
C ALA A 220 -9.26 -1.63 -22.98
N SER A 221 -10.41 -2.12 -23.45
CA SER A 221 -11.54 -2.67 -22.67
C SER A 221 -12.62 -3.22 -23.60
N HIS A 222 -13.51 -4.09 -23.09
CA HIS A 222 -14.65 -4.62 -23.86
C HIS A 222 -15.65 -3.53 -24.29
N ASP A 223 -15.67 -2.40 -23.58
CA ASP A 223 -16.56 -1.27 -23.85
C ASP A 223 -15.95 -0.23 -24.80
N THR A 224 -14.64 -0.33 -25.09
CA THR A 224 -13.97 0.61 -25.99
C THR A 224 -14.26 0.23 -27.44
N LYS A 225 -15.13 0.98 -28.11
CA LYS A 225 -15.32 0.82 -29.56
C LYS A 225 -13.99 1.05 -30.29
N CYS A 226 -13.69 0.20 -31.28
CA CYS A 226 -12.60 0.46 -32.22
C CYS A 226 -12.88 1.76 -33.00
N VAL A 227 -11.83 2.36 -33.57
CA VAL A 227 -11.87 3.66 -34.28
C VAL A 227 -12.96 3.75 -35.35
N ASP A 228 -13.40 2.61 -35.90
CA ASP A 228 -14.37 2.51 -36.98
C ASP A 228 -15.80 2.09 -36.57
N GLU A 229 -16.10 1.94 -35.27
CA GLU A 229 -17.43 1.66 -34.67
C GLU A 229 -18.23 0.43 -35.19
N ASP A 230 -17.76 -0.26 -36.23
CA ASP A 230 -18.54 -1.22 -37.04
C ASP A 230 -18.59 -2.67 -36.52
N GLY A 231 -18.25 -2.93 -35.25
CA GLY A 231 -18.34 -4.26 -34.62
C GLY A 231 -17.36 -5.29 -35.21
N HIS A 232 -16.31 -5.63 -34.47
CA HIS A 232 -15.19 -6.40 -35.03
C HIS A 232 -14.93 -7.71 -34.28
N GLU A 233 -14.45 -8.71 -35.03
CA GLU A 233 -13.89 -9.96 -34.51
C GLU A 233 -12.45 -9.75 -34.02
N TYR A 234 -12.13 -10.31 -32.85
CA TYR A 234 -10.82 -10.20 -32.21
C TYR A 234 -10.00 -11.48 -32.41
N LYS A 235 -8.68 -11.33 -32.53
CA LYS A 235 -7.75 -12.47 -32.62
C LYS A 235 -6.82 -12.46 -31.41
N LEU A 236 -6.63 -13.65 -30.83
CA LEU A 236 -5.53 -13.92 -29.91
C LEU A 236 -4.24 -13.92 -30.72
N ASN A 237 -3.23 -13.18 -30.25
CA ASN A 237 -1.88 -13.33 -30.78
C ASN A 237 -1.38 -14.71 -30.33
N LYS A 238 -1.32 -15.67 -31.28
CA LYS A 238 -0.81 -17.02 -31.03
C LYS A 238 0.71 -17.03 -30.92
#